data_AF-A0A1G3MXP2-F1
#
_entry.id   AF-A0A1G3MXP2-F1
#
_cell.length_a   1.000
_cell.length_b   1.000
_cell.length_c   1.000
_cell.angle_alpha   90.00
_cell.angle_beta   90.00
_cell.angle_gamma   90.00
#
_symmetry.space_group_name_H-M   'P 1'
#
loop_
_entity.id
_entity.type
_entity.pdbx_description
1 polymer ?
#
loop_
_entity_poly.entity_id
_entity_poly.type
_entity_poly.pdbx_seq_one_letter_code
_entity_poly.pdbx_strand_id
1 'polypeptide(L)'
;MPWPSEDNSAALKYLGQTLGTFLVFEYSGELLIIDQHAAHERIIFDQLESRRVVCQDLMVPYVYEAASDEEDRQLEGLQPALALQGFRLTKEGGSWILHSLPAILPVEHGGVLFEVVRQGQDTAAIMHQLRANIACKAAIKDGTSLPDDAALSLGRQALALPEARCPHGRPIWLRISRQQLFEAVGRLV
;
A
#
# COMPACT_ATOMS: atom_id res chain seq x y z
N MET A 1 -22.67 -13.93 0.85
CA MET A 1 -23.45 -13.91 -0.40
C MET A 1 -22.50 -13.60 -1.53
N PRO A 2 -22.44 -14.41 -2.60
CA PRO A 2 -21.65 -14.07 -3.78
C PRO A 2 -22.42 -13.04 -4.63
N TRP A 3 -21.68 -12.08 -5.18
CA TRP A 3 -22.19 -11.02 -6.05
C TRP A 3 -22.56 -11.60 -7.43
N PRO A 4 -23.63 -11.12 -8.10
CA PRO A 4 -23.98 -11.60 -9.42
C PRO A 4 -22.98 -11.06 -10.46
N SER A 5 -22.44 -11.99 -11.24
CA SER A 5 -21.68 -11.74 -12.45
C SER A 5 -22.64 -11.44 -13.60
N GLU A 6 -22.55 -10.24 -14.18
CA GLU A 6 -22.51 -9.98 -15.63
C GLU A 6 -22.42 -8.46 -15.88
N ASP A 7 -21.41 -8.07 -16.68
CA ASP A 7 -21.19 -6.75 -17.28
C ASP A 7 -21.03 -5.51 -16.36
N ASN A 8 -20.03 -5.51 -15.47
CA ASN A 8 -19.82 -4.42 -14.50
C ASN A 8 -18.81 -3.33 -14.93
N SER A 9 -18.43 -3.26 -16.21
CA SER A 9 -17.52 -2.20 -16.69
C SER A 9 -18.22 -0.84 -16.83
N ALA A 10 -19.55 -0.82 -16.86
CA ALA A 10 -20.42 0.35 -16.99
C ALA A 10 -20.95 0.94 -15.66
N ALA A 11 -20.69 0.31 -14.50
CA ALA A 11 -21.33 0.73 -13.24
C ALA A 11 -20.55 1.75 -12.40
N LEU A 12 -19.26 1.95 -12.66
CA LEU A 12 -18.43 2.91 -11.93
C LEU A 12 -18.17 4.13 -12.80
N LYS A 13 -18.81 5.25 -12.46
CA LYS A 13 -18.64 6.52 -13.16
C LYS A 13 -17.85 7.49 -12.29
N TYR A 14 -16.68 7.91 -12.77
CA TYR A 14 -15.88 8.92 -12.09
C TYR A 14 -16.53 10.30 -12.21
N LEU A 15 -16.67 10.99 -11.09
CA LEU A 15 -17.27 12.33 -11.00
C LEU A 15 -16.22 13.43 -10.77
N GLY A 16 -15.04 13.05 -10.27
CA GLY A 16 -13.92 13.95 -10.05
C GLY A 16 -13.14 13.65 -8.76
N GLN A 17 -12.05 14.39 -8.57
CA GLN A 17 -11.26 14.40 -7.34
C GLN A 17 -11.60 15.67 -6.54
N THR A 18 -11.71 15.54 -5.23
CA THR A 18 -12.01 16.65 -4.33
C THR A 18 -11.14 16.63 -3.09
N LEU A 19 -10.98 17.80 -2.47
CA LEU A 19 -10.19 18.03 -1.26
C LEU A 19 -8.76 17.44 -1.34
N GLY A 20 -8.19 17.42 -2.54
CA GLY A 20 -6.82 16.96 -2.80
C GLY A 20 -6.57 15.45 -2.68
N THR A 21 -7.53 14.64 -2.21
CA THR A 21 -7.27 13.20 -1.94
C THR A 21 -8.46 12.27 -2.20
N PHE A 22 -9.70 12.79 -2.22
CA PHE A 22 -10.87 11.93 -2.37
C PHE A 22 -11.29 11.80 -3.82
N LEU A 23 -11.40 10.56 -4.29
CA LEU A 23 -11.97 10.24 -5.58
C LEU A 23 -13.46 9.97 -5.42
N VAL A 24 -14.28 10.66 -6.20
CA VAL A 24 -15.73 10.59 -6.12
C VAL A 24 -16.27 9.86 -7.33
N PHE A 25 -17.14 8.89 -7.08
CA PHE A 25 -17.78 8.08 -8.10
C PHE A 25 -19.28 7.94 -7.86
N GLU A 26 -20.01 7.72 -8.93
CA GLU A 26 -21.32 7.08 -8.87
C GLU A 26 -21.11 5.57 -9.11
N TYR A 27 -21.60 4.73 -8.19
CA TYR A 27 -21.47 3.28 -8.26
C TYR A 27 -22.78 2.60 -7.87
N SER A 28 -23.39 1.87 -8.81
CA SER A 28 -24.67 1.16 -8.59
C SER A 28 -25.79 2.06 -8.00
N GLY A 29 -25.85 3.32 -8.42
CA GLY A 29 -26.84 4.30 -7.94
C GLY A 29 -26.54 4.93 -6.57
N GLU A 30 -25.35 4.71 -6.03
CA GLU A 30 -24.86 5.30 -4.78
C GLU A 30 -23.65 6.21 -5.01
N LEU A 31 -23.42 7.12 -4.07
CA LEU A 31 -22.21 7.94 -4.05
C LEU A 31 -21.09 7.14 -3.37
N LEU A 32 -20.00 6.91 -4.08
CA LEU A 32 -18.80 6.25 -3.58
C LEU A 32 -17.68 7.30 -3.44
N ILE A 33 -17.10 7.40 -2.25
CA ILE A 33 -15.98 8.27 -1.95
C ILE A 33 -14.81 7.38 -1.54
N ILE A 34 -13.71 7.45 -2.28
CA ILE A 34 -12.50 6.65 -2.05
C ILE A 34 -11.37 7.58 -1.59
N ASP A 35 -10.70 7.22 -0.51
CA ASP A 35 -9.41 7.81 -0.12
C ASP A 35 -8.34 7.22 -1.05
N GLN A 36 -7.79 8.05 -1.95
CA GLN A 36 -6.83 7.57 -2.95
C GLN A 36 -5.55 7.05 -2.32
N HIS A 37 -5.10 7.65 -1.21
CA HIS A 37 -3.88 7.26 -0.52
C HIS A 37 -4.08 5.89 0.13
N ALA A 38 -5.13 5.75 0.93
CA ALA A 38 -5.43 4.51 1.65
C ALA A 38 -5.74 3.35 0.69
N ALA A 39 -6.45 3.61 -0.41
CA ALA A 39 -6.71 2.62 -1.44
C ALA A 39 -5.43 2.17 -2.13
N HIS A 40 -4.57 3.11 -2.54
CA HIS A 40 -3.31 2.76 -3.20
C HIS A 40 -2.34 2.04 -2.27
N GLU A 41 -2.26 2.45 -1.00
CA GLU A 41 -1.50 1.76 0.03
C GLU A 41 -1.94 0.29 0.16
N ARG A 42 -3.25 0.01 0.22
CA ARG A 42 -3.73 -1.37 0.31
C ARG A 42 -3.41 -2.19 -0.93
N ILE A 43 -3.57 -1.62 -2.12
CA ILE A 43 -3.23 -2.31 -3.38
C ILE A 43 -1.76 -2.69 -3.42
N ILE A 44 -0.85 -1.77 -3.06
CA ILE A 44 0.58 -2.05 -3.03
C ILE A 44 0.89 -3.14 -2.00
N PHE A 45 0.30 -3.06 -0.82
CA PHE A 45 0.51 -4.04 0.24
C PHE A 45 0.15 -5.47 -0.21
N ASP A 46 -1.03 -5.66 -0.80
CA ASP A 46 -1.49 -6.96 -1.30
C ASP A 46 -0.61 -7.47 -2.48
N GLN A 47 -0.07 -6.56 -3.29
CA GLN A 47 0.88 -6.89 -4.36
C GLN A 47 2.23 -7.39 -3.80
N LEU A 48 2.74 -6.76 -2.73
CA LEU A 48 3.97 -7.16 -2.06
C LEU A 48 3.84 -8.54 -1.38
N GLU A 49 2.62 -8.92 -0.98
CA GLU A 49 2.37 -10.23 -0.36
C GLU A 49 2.29 -11.38 -1.38
N SER A 50 1.72 -11.13 -2.56
CA SER A 50 1.34 -12.19 -3.50
C SER A 50 2.39 -12.53 -4.56
N ARG A 51 3.45 -11.73 -4.72
CA ARG A 51 4.39 -11.84 -5.84
C ARG A 51 5.84 -11.55 -5.44
N ARG A 52 6.77 -12.06 -6.24
CA ARG A 52 8.16 -11.61 -6.20
C ARG A 52 8.23 -10.16 -6.66
N VAL A 53 8.86 -9.33 -5.84
CA VAL A 53 8.89 -7.88 -6.03
C VAL A 53 9.98 -7.50 -7.03
N VAL A 54 9.66 -6.63 -7.98
CA VAL A 54 10.66 -6.03 -8.88
C VAL A 54 11.61 -5.18 -8.03
N CYS A 55 12.91 -5.37 -8.20
CA CYS A 55 13.95 -4.70 -7.41
C CYS A 55 14.74 -3.73 -8.29
N GLN A 56 15.32 -2.72 -7.64
CA GLN A 56 16.29 -1.81 -8.22
C GLN A 56 17.61 -1.88 -7.45
N ASP A 57 18.72 -1.93 -8.18
CA ASP A 57 20.06 -1.85 -7.59
C ASP A 57 20.37 -0.41 -7.19
N LEU A 58 21.04 -0.26 -6.06
CA LEU A 58 21.49 1.03 -5.57
C LEU A 58 22.81 1.40 -6.24
N MET A 59 22.88 2.61 -6.78
CA MET A 59 24.15 3.16 -7.29
C MET A 59 25.18 3.33 -6.17
N VAL A 60 24.71 3.65 -4.96
CA VAL A 60 25.50 3.74 -3.74
C VAL A 60 24.87 2.80 -2.71
N PRO A 61 25.51 1.66 -2.39
CA PRO A 61 24.99 0.74 -1.38
C PRO A 61 24.82 1.41 -0.03
N TYR A 62 23.77 1.01 0.70
CA TYR A 62 23.53 1.50 2.05
C TYR A 62 24.23 0.60 3.06
N VAL A 63 25.12 1.16 3.88
CA VAL A 63 25.86 0.44 4.91
C VAL A 63 25.19 0.65 6.26
N TYR A 64 25.00 -0.44 6.99
CA TYR A 64 24.37 -0.46 8.30
C TYR A 64 25.17 -1.31 9.29
N GLU A 65 25.37 -0.81 10.50
CA GLU A 65 25.92 -1.59 11.61
C GLU A 65 24.77 -2.01 12.51
N ALA A 66 24.65 -3.31 12.76
CA ALA A 66 23.66 -3.81 13.70
C ALA A 66 23.96 -3.28 15.10
N ALA A 67 22.94 -2.83 15.83
CA ALA A 67 23.11 -2.26 17.16
C ALA A 67 23.36 -3.32 18.24
N SER A 68 23.12 -4.61 17.93
CA SER A 68 23.32 -5.74 18.84
C SER A 68 23.49 -7.07 18.10
N ASP A 69 24.08 -8.06 18.76
CA ASP A 69 24.19 -9.45 18.26
C ASP A 69 22.82 -10.12 18.02
N GLU A 70 21.77 -9.63 18.69
CA GLU A 70 20.40 -10.10 18.46
C GLU A 70 19.87 -9.58 17.13
N GLU A 71 19.99 -8.27 16.88
CA GLU A 71 19.61 -7.67 15.60
C GLU A 71 20.40 -8.26 14.42
N ASP A 72 21.69 -8.50 14.63
CA ASP A 72 22.57 -9.11 13.63
C ASP A 72 22.10 -10.53 13.25
N ARG A 73 21.82 -11.40 14.24
CA ARG A 73 21.24 -12.73 14.00
C ARG A 73 19.86 -12.66 13.34
N GLN A 74 19.06 -11.65 13.69
CA GLN A 74 17.75 -11.45 13.08
C GLN A 74 17.89 -11.09 11.59
N LEU A 75 18.81 -10.19 11.23
CA LEU A 75 19.11 -9.87 9.83
C LEU A 75 19.59 -11.10 9.05
N GLU A 76 20.44 -11.95 9.64
CA GLU A 76 20.87 -13.21 9.03
C GLU A 76 19.70 -14.14 8.72
N GLY A 77 18.80 -14.35 9.69
CA GLY A 77 17.62 -15.20 9.50
C GLY A 77 16.61 -14.65 8.49
N LEU A 78 16.53 -13.33 8.34
CA LEU A 78 15.58 -12.66 7.46
C LEU A 78 16.02 -12.58 5.99
N GLN A 79 17.31 -12.73 5.68
CA GLN A 79 17.85 -12.58 4.32
C GLN A 79 17.01 -13.30 3.24
N PRO A 80 16.58 -14.57 3.40
CA PRO A 80 15.78 -15.24 2.38
C PRO A 80 14.42 -14.56 2.14
N ALA A 81 13.74 -14.14 3.21
CA ALA A 81 12.45 -13.46 3.13
C ALA A 81 12.58 -12.05 2.54
N LEU A 82 13.63 -11.33 2.92
CA LEU A 82 13.99 -10.01 2.40
C LEU A 82 14.29 -10.04 0.90
N ALA A 83 14.99 -11.09 0.43
CA ALA A 83 15.28 -11.28 -0.99
C ALA A 83 14.02 -11.45 -1.84
N LEU A 84 12.98 -12.11 -1.32
CA LEU A 84 11.67 -12.23 -2.01
C LEU A 84 10.96 -10.88 -2.13
N GLN A 85 11.19 -9.98 -1.18
CA GLN A 85 10.70 -8.61 -1.18
C GLN A 85 11.64 -7.64 -1.91
N GLY A 86 12.68 -8.11 -2.59
CA GLY A 86 13.56 -7.26 -3.40
C GLY A 86 14.71 -6.59 -2.63
N PHE A 87 14.87 -6.88 -1.33
CA PHE A 87 16.02 -6.45 -0.55
C PHE A 87 17.16 -7.46 -0.68
N ARG A 88 18.27 -7.05 -1.28
CA ARG A 88 19.50 -7.87 -1.30
C ARG A 88 20.52 -7.27 -0.36
N LEU A 89 20.96 -8.08 0.60
CA LEU A 89 21.96 -7.69 1.57
C LEU A 89 23.14 -8.66 1.53
N THR A 90 24.34 -8.15 1.79
CA THR A 90 25.50 -8.96 2.17
C THR A 90 26.03 -8.50 3.52
N LYS A 91 26.75 -9.38 4.21
CA LYS A 91 27.46 -9.05 5.43
C LYS A 91 28.96 -9.05 5.14
N GLU A 92 29.62 -7.95 5.45
CA GLU A 92 31.07 -7.79 5.32
C GLU A 92 31.64 -7.32 6.66
N GLY A 93 32.40 -8.20 7.31
CA GLY A 93 32.85 -7.97 8.68
C GLY A 93 31.66 -7.83 9.64
N GLY A 94 31.57 -6.69 10.33
CA GLY A 94 30.47 -6.35 11.25
C GLY A 94 29.34 -5.53 10.60
N SER A 95 29.41 -5.26 9.29
CA SER A 95 28.47 -4.36 8.63
C SER A 95 27.60 -5.10 7.61
N TRP A 96 26.34 -4.67 7.53
CA TRP A 96 25.36 -5.06 6.53
C TRP A 96 25.38 -4.07 5.38
N ILE A 97 25.44 -4.58 4.16
CA ILE A 97 25.45 -3.78 2.94
C ILE A 97 24.20 -4.11 2.15
N LEU A 98 23.30 -3.13 2.02
CA LEU A 98 22.11 -3.21 1.19
C LEU A 98 22.45 -2.81 -0.25
N HIS A 99 22.31 -3.75 -1.17
CA HIS A 99 22.63 -3.58 -2.60
C HIS A 99 21.41 -3.24 -3.45
N SER A 100 20.23 -3.73 -3.07
CA SER A 100 18.99 -3.49 -3.81
C SER A 100 17.81 -3.38 -2.87
N LEU A 101 16.75 -2.70 -3.33
CA LEU A 101 15.47 -2.59 -2.63
C LEU A 101 14.30 -2.70 -3.64
N PRO A 102 13.04 -2.88 -3.20
CA PRO A 102 11.88 -2.82 -4.09
C PRO A 102 11.93 -1.60 -5.02
N ALA A 103 11.73 -1.78 -6.33
CA ALA A 103 11.73 -0.66 -7.29
C ALA A 103 10.64 0.37 -7.00
N ILE A 104 9.57 -0.05 -6.32
CA ILE A 104 8.46 0.82 -5.91
C ILE A 104 8.80 1.68 -4.68
N LEU A 105 9.82 1.31 -3.90
CA LEU A 105 10.26 2.07 -2.73
C LEU A 105 11.25 3.16 -3.18
N PRO A 106 11.00 4.45 -2.88
CA PRO A 106 11.98 5.50 -3.12
C PRO A 106 13.32 5.21 -2.44
N VAL A 107 14.43 5.48 -3.14
CA VAL A 107 15.78 5.06 -2.71
C VAL A 107 16.16 5.67 -1.36
N GLU A 108 15.77 6.91 -1.10
CA GLU A 108 15.97 7.64 0.16
C GLU A 108 15.30 6.97 1.37
N HIS A 109 14.38 6.03 1.13
CA HIS A 109 13.68 5.30 2.18
C HIS A 109 14.23 3.90 2.44
N GLY A 110 15.32 3.49 1.78
CA GLY A 110 15.92 2.16 1.96
C GLY A 110 16.24 1.79 3.41
N GLY A 111 16.59 2.78 4.25
CA GLY A 111 16.89 2.58 5.67
C GLY A 111 15.72 2.05 6.52
N VAL A 112 14.48 2.12 6.01
CA VAL A 112 13.28 1.62 6.73
C VAL A 112 13.37 0.14 7.10
N LEU A 113 14.11 -0.64 6.31
CA LEU A 113 14.36 -2.04 6.60
C LEU A 113 14.94 -2.21 8.01
N PHE A 114 16.02 -1.48 8.30
CA PHE A 114 16.75 -1.63 9.56
C PHE A 114 15.94 -1.09 10.75
N GLU A 115 15.16 -0.02 10.55
CA GLU A 115 14.23 0.48 11.56
C GLU A 115 13.19 -0.56 11.97
N VAL A 116 12.61 -1.26 10.99
CA VAL A 116 11.59 -2.30 11.23
C VAL A 116 12.19 -3.53 11.88
N VAL A 117 13.37 -3.97 11.41
CA VAL A 117 14.07 -5.12 12.01
C VAL A 117 14.39 -4.83 13.48
N ARG A 118 14.95 -3.66 13.79
CA ARG A 118 15.32 -3.29 15.17
C ARG A 118 14.15 -3.27 16.15
N GLN A 119 12.93 -2.98 15.68
CA GLN A 119 11.72 -2.93 16.51
C GLN A 119 10.94 -4.24 16.52
N GLY A 120 11.19 -5.11 15.54
CA GLY A 120 10.48 -6.36 15.35
C GLY A 120 10.80 -7.40 16.42
N GLN A 121 9.84 -8.31 16.63
CA GLN A 121 9.96 -9.40 17.61
C GLN A 121 10.10 -10.77 16.92
N ASP A 122 9.50 -10.91 15.74
CA ASP A 122 9.55 -12.14 14.95
C ASP A 122 9.48 -11.84 13.45
N THR A 123 9.85 -12.83 12.63
CA THR A 123 9.89 -12.70 11.18
C THR A 123 8.56 -12.30 10.55
N ALA A 124 7.43 -12.85 11.00
CA ALA A 124 6.14 -12.55 10.39
C ALA A 124 5.72 -11.11 10.67
N ALA A 125 5.89 -10.64 11.91
CA ALA A 125 5.64 -9.26 12.31
C ALA A 125 6.54 -8.26 11.55
N ILE A 126 7.82 -8.58 11.42
CA ILE A 126 8.80 -7.75 10.68
C ILE A 126 8.40 -7.64 9.20
N MET A 127 8.13 -8.77 8.54
CA MET A 127 7.78 -8.77 7.12
C MET A 127 6.46 -8.07 6.86
N HIS A 128 5.46 -8.22 7.74
CA HIS A 128 4.22 -7.47 7.67
C HIS A 128 4.46 -5.96 7.80
N GLN A 129 5.19 -5.53 8.83
CA GLN A 129 5.47 -4.12 9.09
C GLN A 129 6.33 -3.49 7.99
N LEU A 130 7.26 -4.25 7.42
CA LEU A 130 8.09 -3.81 6.30
C LEU A 130 7.24 -3.56 5.06
N ARG A 131 6.34 -4.49 4.70
CA ARG A 131 5.40 -4.32 3.58
C ARG A 131 4.47 -3.12 3.79
N ALA A 132 3.94 -2.94 5.00
CA ALA A 132 3.10 -1.78 5.33
C ALA A 132 3.86 -0.45 5.15
N ASN A 133 5.12 -0.40 5.62
CA ASN A 133 5.98 0.77 5.45
C ASN A 133 6.31 1.06 3.99
N ILE A 134 6.63 0.03 3.19
CA ILE A 134 6.90 0.19 1.77
C ILE A 134 5.66 0.72 1.06
N ALA A 135 4.50 0.11 1.31
CA ALA A 135 3.23 0.52 0.73
C ALA A 135 2.89 1.99 1.06
N CYS A 136 3.03 2.40 2.32
CA CYS A 136 2.77 3.78 2.73
C CYS A 136 3.71 4.78 2.05
N LYS A 137 5.00 4.43 1.97
CA LYS A 137 6.03 5.29 1.36
C LYS A 137 5.90 5.37 -0.16
N ALA A 138 5.45 4.30 -0.81
CA ALA A 138 5.20 4.25 -2.24
C ALA A 138 3.84 4.81 -2.68
N ALA A 139 2.84 4.79 -1.80
CA ALA A 139 1.49 5.21 -2.13
C ALA A 139 1.42 6.67 -2.60
N ILE A 140 0.35 6.96 -3.36
CA ILE A 140 0.07 8.30 -3.86
C ILE A 140 -0.06 9.23 -2.67
N LYS A 141 0.56 10.41 -2.73
CA LYS A 141 0.55 11.36 -1.62
C LYS A 141 -0.68 12.26 -1.66
N ASP A 142 -1.07 12.76 -0.50
CA ASP A 142 -2.13 13.76 -0.39
C ASP A 142 -1.81 14.98 -1.28
N GLY A 143 -2.84 15.50 -1.94
CA GLY A 143 -2.70 16.61 -2.88
C GLY A 143 -2.28 16.20 -4.29
N THR A 144 -1.94 14.93 -4.53
CA THR A 144 -1.62 14.46 -5.89
C THR A 144 -2.89 14.43 -6.73
N SER A 145 -2.94 15.22 -7.80
CA SER A 145 -4.02 15.15 -8.78
C SER A 145 -3.80 13.96 -9.72
N LEU A 146 -4.84 13.14 -9.88
CA LEU A 146 -4.81 12.00 -10.79
C LEU A 146 -5.53 12.35 -12.10
N PRO A 147 -4.99 11.94 -13.26
CA PRO A 147 -5.75 11.84 -14.49
C PRO A 147 -6.99 10.94 -14.32
N ASP A 148 -8.08 11.23 -15.04
CA ASP A 148 -9.36 10.53 -14.91
C ASP A 148 -9.24 9.00 -15.12
N ASP A 149 -8.40 8.57 -16.05
CA ASP A 149 -8.16 7.15 -16.33
C ASP A 149 -7.41 6.45 -15.18
N ALA A 150 -6.42 7.13 -14.58
CA ALA A 150 -5.72 6.66 -13.39
C ALA A 150 -6.64 6.61 -12.18
N ALA A 151 -7.49 7.62 -11.97
CA ALA A 151 -8.49 7.64 -10.91
C ALA A 151 -9.51 6.50 -11.07
N LEU A 152 -10.02 6.30 -12.29
CA LEU A 152 -10.95 5.21 -12.59
C LEU A 152 -10.31 3.83 -12.39
N SER A 153 -9.06 3.67 -12.80
CA SER A 153 -8.28 2.45 -12.57
C SER A 153 -8.10 2.17 -11.08
N LEU A 154 -7.72 3.18 -10.30
CA LEU A 154 -7.58 3.07 -8.85
C LEU A 154 -8.91 2.71 -8.19
N GLY A 155 -10.00 3.34 -8.60
CA GLY A 155 -11.34 3.04 -8.08
C GLY A 155 -11.79 1.59 -8.36
N ARG A 156 -11.52 1.08 -9.57
CA ARG A 156 -11.80 -0.32 -9.91
C ARG A 156 -10.98 -1.29 -9.06
N GLN A 157 -9.69 -1.01 -8.90
CA GLN A 157 -8.81 -1.84 -8.07
C GLN A 157 -9.24 -1.81 -6.60
N ALA A 158 -9.60 -0.65 -6.08
CA ALA A 158 -10.05 -0.48 -4.70
C ALA A 158 -11.34 -1.26 -4.40
N LEU A 159 -12.27 -1.32 -5.35
CA LEU A 159 -13.51 -2.12 -5.22
C LEU A 159 -13.28 -3.62 -5.35
N ALA A 160 -12.20 -4.04 -6.01
CA ALA A 160 -11.84 -5.45 -6.17
C ALA A 160 -11.04 -6.00 -4.98
N LEU A 161 -10.61 -5.16 -4.04
CA LEU A 161 -9.89 -5.59 -2.85
C LEU A 161 -10.78 -6.49 -1.97
N PRO A 162 -10.25 -7.59 -1.42
CA PRO A 162 -11.02 -8.48 -0.55
C PRO A 162 -11.44 -7.78 0.74
N GLU A 163 -10.67 -6.80 1.20
CA GLU A 163 -10.94 -6.00 2.39
C GLU A 163 -10.84 -4.50 2.06
N ALA A 164 -11.88 -3.76 2.43
CA ALA A 164 -11.93 -2.31 2.24
C ALA A 164 -11.20 -1.54 3.35
N ARG A 165 -10.04 -2.03 3.82
CA ARG A 165 -9.23 -1.39 4.86
C ARG A 165 -7.77 -1.32 4.44
N CYS A 166 -7.10 -0.20 4.74
CA CYS A 166 -5.67 -0.10 4.56
C CYS A 166 -4.92 -1.04 5.54
N PRO A 167 -3.63 -1.31 5.32
CA PRO A 167 -2.78 -2.10 6.22
C PRO A 167 -2.79 -1.64 7.69
N HIS A 168 -3.14 -0.37 7.94
CA HIS A 168 -3.26 0.22 9.28
C HIS A 168 -4.71 0.21 9.83
N GLY A 169 -5.66 -0.43 9.13
CA GLY A 169 -7.04 -0.65 9.59
C GLY A 169 -8.06 0.44 9.23
N ARG A 170 -7.65 1.55 8.62
CA ARG A 170 -8.58 2.62 8.19
C ARG A 170 -9.42 2.16 7.00
N PRO A 171 -10.73 2.42 6.95
CA PRO A 171 -11.53 2.20 5.76
C PRO A 171 -10.94 2.96 4.56
N ILE A 172 -10.91 2.34 3.38
CA ILE A 172 -10.37 2.98 2.16
C ILE A 172 -11.46 3.70 1.35
N TRP A 173 -12.73 3.39 1.60
CA TRP A 173 -13.87 4.04 0.94
C TRP A 173 -15.11 4.08 1.83
N LEU A 174 -16.02 4.97 1.46
CA LEU A 174 -17.36 5.16 2.01
C LEU A 174 -18.38 5.11 0.88
N ARG A 175 -19.52 4.45 1.11
CA ARG A 175 -20.69 4.51 0.23
C ARG A 175 -21.83 5.23 0.94
N ILE A 176 -22.51 6.11 0.21
CA ILE A 176 -23.66 6.86 0.68
C ILE A 176 -24.81 6.60 -0.29
N SER A 177 -25.88 5.98 0.20
CA SER A 177 -27.05 5.69 -0.61
C SER A 177 -27.83 6.96 -0.93
N ARG A 178 -28.62 6.91 -2.00
CA ARG A 178 -29.51 8.02 -2.38
C ARG A 178 -30.48 8.39 -1.25
N GLN A 179 -30.96 7.40 -0.49
CA GLN A 179 -31.84 7.64 0.66
C GLN A 179 -31.11 8.42 1.76
N GLN A 180 -29.88 8.03 2.10
CA GLN A 180 -29.09 8.75 3.11
C GLN A 180 -28.83 10.21 2.70
N LEU A 181 -28.60 10.47 1.41
CA LEU A 181 -28.48 11.83 0.89
C LEU A 181 -29.78 12.62 1.01
N PHE A 182 -30.93 11.99 0.76
CA PHE A 182 -32.24 12.63 0.94
C PHE A 182 -32.53 12.97 2.40
N GLU A 183 -32.29 12.03 3.31
CA GLU A 183 -32.42 12.24 4.75
C GLU A 183 -31.51 13.37 5.24
N ALA A 184 -30.25 13.41 4.78
CA ALA A 184 -29.27 14.41 5.17
C ALA A 184 -29.66 15.85 4.79
N VAL A 185 -30.46 16.03 3.72
CA VAL A 185 -30.94 17.35 3.28
C VAL A 185 -32.40 17.62 3.69
N GLY A 186 -33.00 16.76 4.52
CA GLY A 186 -34.39 16.91 4.97
C GLY A 186 -35.45 16.66 3.88
N ARG A 187 -35.08 15.97 2.79
CA ARG A 187 -36.02 15.57 1.74
C ARG A 187 -36.69 14.26 2.14
N LEU A 188 -37.89 14.35 2.71
CA LEU A 188 -38.73 13.20 3.02
C LEU A 188 -39.28 12.62 1.70
N VAL A 189 -38.92 11.37 1.39
CA VAL A 189 -39.45 10.59 0.27
C VAL A 189 -40.28 9.45 0.82
#